data_AF-A0AAV4XYE3-F1
#
_entry.id   AF-A0AAV4XYE3-F1
#
_cell.length_a   1.000
_cell.length_b   1.000
_cell.length_c   1.000
_cell.angle_alpha   90.00
_cell.angle_beta   90.00
_cell.angle_gamma   90.00
#
_symmetry.space_group_name_H-M   'P 1'
#
loop_
_entity.id
_entity.type
_entity.pdbx_description
1 polymer ?
#
loop_
_entity_poly.entity_id
_entity_poly.type
_entity_poly.pdbx_seq_one_letter_code
_entity_poly.pdbx_strand_id
1 'polypeptide(L)'
;GEDTASMSAAGQMDTFLGVQGLKDIFAAVTKCWASQFGYIAIEYKKTQWPRSLNSPMAVVIQEMVACEVSGVLFTCDPLTSNPSKITITANYGLGESVVSGSAEPDTWVLQREDNERPQLLTTAIGNKQHKNYHAR
;
A
#
# COMPACT_ATOMS: atom_id res chain seq x y z
N GLY A 1 -6.31 15.20 10.45
CA GLY A 1 -5.14 14.37 10.11
C GLY A 1 -5.06 14.24 8.61
N GLU A 2 -4.00 13.63 8.10
CA GLU A 2 -3.84 13.29 6.69
C GLU A 2 -4.92 12.31 6.21
N ASP A 3 -5.33 11.38 7.08
CA ASP A 3 -6.53 10.57 6.88
C ASP A 3 -7.71 11.22 7.59
N THR A 4 -8.63 11.77 6.81
CA THR A 4 -9.96 12.22 7.28
C THR A 4 -11.02 11.62 6.37
N ALA A 5 -12.30 11.71 6.75
CA ALA A 5 -13.39 11.23 5.89
C ALA A 5 -13.36 11.82 4.46
N SER A 6 -12.69 12.96 4.27
CA SER A 6 -12.54 13.65 2.98
C SER A 6 -11.13 13.56 2.38
N MET A 7 -10.16 12.90 3.04
CA MET A 7 -8.78 12.88 2.59
C MET A 7 -8.11 11.51 2.74
N SER A 8 -7.38 11.12 1.70
CA SER A 8 -6.52 9.94 1.66
C SER A 8 -5.28 10.34 0.87
N ALA A 9 -4.12 10.26 1.49
CA ALA A 9 -2.83 10.50 0.84
C ALA A 9 -2.25 9.24 0.17
N ALA A 10 -3.06 8.19 0.04
CA ALA A 10 -2.63 6.94 -0.57
C ALA A 10 -2.08 7.18 -1.99
N GLY A 11 -0.88 6.65 -2.25
CA GLY A 11 -0.23 6.70 -3.56
C GLY A 11 0.24 8.09 -4.01
N GLN A 12 0.28 9.09 -3.13
CA GLN A 12 0.69 10.45 -3.50
C GLN A 12 2.20 10.71 -3.38
N MET A 13 2.92 9.87 -2.63
CA MET A 13 4.34 10.06 -2.31
C MET A 13 5.14 8.79 -2.61
N ASP A 14 6.43 8.95 -2.86
CA ASP A 14 7.29 7.85 -3.29
C ASP A 14 7.73 6.97 -2.10
N THR A 15 7.79 5.66 -2.34
CA THR A 15 8.37 4.67 -1.43
C THR A 15 9.60 4.05 -2.09
N PHE A 16 10.66 3.82 -1.31
CA PHE A 16 11.90 3.19 -1.79
C PHE A 16 12.17 1.92 -0.98
N LEU A 17 12.27 0.78 -1.67
CA LEU A 17 12.52 -0.53 -1.08
C LEU A 17 13.97 -0.97 -1.29
N GLY A 18 14.46 -1.88 -0.44
CA GLY A 18 15.79 -2.49 -0.61
C GLY A 18 16.97 -1.54 -0.43
N VAL A 19 16.79 -0.43 0.27
CA VAL A 19 17.85 0.57 0.52
C VAL A 19 18.81 0.06 1.60
N GLN A 20 20.12 0.08 1.31
CA GLN A 20 21.15 -0.44 2.20
C GLN A 20 22.20 0.61 2.55
N GLY A 21 22.55 0.72 3.83
CA GLY A 21 23.58 1.64 4.32
C GLY A 21 23.08 3.07 4.54
N LEU A 22 23.68 3.75 5.52
CA LEU A 22 23.24 5.07 5.97
C LEU A 22 23.21 6.13 4.86
N LYS A 23 24.21 6.12 3.97
CA LYS A 23 24.29 7.08 2.86
C LYS A 23 23.06 6.98 1.95
N ASP A 24 22.69 5.76 1.55
CA ASP A 24 21.59 5.56 0.62
C ASP A 24 20.24 5.75 1.32
N ILE A 25 20.15 5.46 2.62
CA ILE A 25 19.00 5.81 3.46
C ILE A 25 18.76 7.33 3.45
N PHE A 26 19.79 8.15 3.71
CA PHE A 26 19.64 9.62 3.66
C PHE A 26 19.27 10.13 2.27
N ALA A 27 19.80 9.50 1.22
CA ALA A 27 19.42 9.83 -0.15
C ALA A 27 17.95 9.48 -0.43
N ALA A 28 17.46 8.32 0.02
CA ALA A 28 16.07 7.91 -0.11
C ALA A 28 15.12 8.84 0.67
N VAL A 29 15.46 9.21 1.91
CA VAL A 29 14.69 10.18 2.70
C VAL A 29 14.55 11.52 1.96
N THR A 30 15.64 12.01 1.38
CA THR A 30 15.63 13.25 0.59
C THR A 30 14.71 13.12 -0.63
N LYS A 31 14.71 11.97 -1.32
CA LYS A 31 13.83 11.71 -2.46
C LYS A 31 12.36 11.63 -2.04
N CYS A 32 12.03 11.00 -0.91
CA CYS A 32 10.68 11.03 -0.36
C CYS A 32 10.21 12.47 -0.11
N TRP A 33 11.04 13.33 0.49
CA TRP A 33 10.66 14.73 0.66
C TRP A 33 10.51 15.46 -0.67
N ALA A 34 11.30 15.12 -1.69
CA ALA A 34 11.15 15.71 -3.01
C ALA A 34 9.84 15.27 -3.69
N SER A 35 9.37 14.03 -3.46
CA SER A 35 8.16 13.49 -4.11
C SER A 35 6.89 14.28 -3.77
N GLN A 36 6.85 14.97 -2.64
CA GLN A 36 5.73 15.87 -2.30
C GLN A 36 5.55 17.02 -3.30
N PHE A 37 6.56 17.31 -4.12
CA PHE A 37 6.52 18.33 -5.18
C PHE A 37 6.36 17.71 -6.58
N GLY A 38 6.11 16.40 -6.65
CA GLY A 38 5.73 15.73 -7.90
C GLY A 38 4.38 16.22 -8.42
N TYR A 39 4.15 16.04 -9.71
CA TYR A 39 2.93 16.50 -10.39
C TYR A 39 1.66 15.99 -9.70
N ILE A 40 1.58 14.68 -9.42
CA ILE A 40 0.42 14.04 -8.78
C ILE A 40 0.16 14.64 -7.39
N ALA A 41 1.20 14.75 -6.55
CA ALA A 41 1.10 15.32 -5.21
C ALA A 41 0.68 16.81 -5.22
N ILE A 42 1.15 17.60 -6.19
CA ILE A 42 0.77 19.01 -6.34
C ILE A 42 -0.69 19.12 -6.78
N GLU A 43 -1.13 18.34 -7.77
CA GLU A 43 -2.52 18.36 -8.23
C GLU A 43 -3.47 17.96 -7.10
N TYR A 44 -3.14 16.91 -6.34
CA TYR A 44 -3.89 16.54 -5.14
C TYR A 44 -3.96 17.70 -4.13
N LYS A 45 -2.82 18.32 -3.80
CA LYS A 45 -2.77 19.46 -2.87
C LYS A 45 -3.55 20.67 -3.36
N LYS A 46 -3.60 20.97 -4.66
CA LYS A 46 -4.43 22.07 -5.19
C LYS A 46 -5.92 21.85 -4.92
N THR A 47 -6.39 20.60 -5.01
CA THR A 47 -7.80 20.27 -4.76
C THR A 47 -8.17 20.36 -3.28
N GLN A 48 -7.22 20.10 -2.37
CA GLN A 48 -7.48 20.01 -0.92
C GLN A 48 -7.04 21.27 -0.13
N TRP A 49 -5.94 21.92 -0.52
CA TRP A 49 -5.35 23.10 0.13
C TRP A 49 -4.90 24.17 -0.87
N PRO A 50 -5.84 24.95 -1.43
CA PRO A 50 -5.52 25.99 -2.42
C PRO A 50 -4.64 27.14 -1.88
N ARG A 51 -4.39 27.22 -0.56
CA ARG A 51 -3.63 28.30 0.08
C ARG A 51 -2.21 27.95 0.55
N SER A 52 -1.81 26.67 0.56
CA SER A 52 -0.44 26.29 0.93
C SER A 52 0.00 25.01 0.23
N LEU A 53 1.10 25.08 -0.51
CA LEU A 53 1.79 23.91 -1.06
C LEU A 53 2.74 23.27 -0.04
N ASN A 54 3.03 23.98 1.04
CA ASN A 54 3.89 23.53 2.13
C ASN A 54 3.06 22.72 3.12
N SER A 55 3.39 21.43 3.22
CA SER A 55 2.83 20.50 4.20
C SER A 55 3.99 19.82 4.94
N PRO A 56 3.95 19.70 6.27
CA PRO A 56 4.92 18.86 6.96
C PRO A 56 4.77 17.41 6.47
N MET A 57 5.89 16.72 6.29
CA MET A 57 5.94 15.33 5.82
C MET A 57 6.96 14.55 6.65
N ALA A 58 6.51 13.48 7.30
CA ALA A 58 7.38 12.53 7.98
C ALA A 58 7.80 11.43 7.00
N VAL A 59 9.00 10.87 7.19
CA VAL A 59 9.47 9.69 6.46
C VAL A 59 9.62 8.53 7.43
N VAL A 60 8.94 7.43 7.15
CA VAL A 60 9.05 6.19 7.93
C VAL A 60 10.21 5.37 7.39
N ILE A 61 11.14 4.99 8.27
CA ILE A 61 12.23 4.06 7.95
C ILE A 61 11.90 2.75 8.66
N GLN A 62 11.78 1.68 7.89
CA GLN A 62 11.41 0.36 8.38
C GLN A 62 12.39 -0.68 7.85
N GLU A 63 12.68 -1.70 8.67
CA GLU A 63 13.45 -2.86 8.24
C GLU A 63 12.72 -3.61 7.12
N MET A 64 13.47 -3.97 6.06
CA MET A 64 12.92 -4.73 4.94
C MET A 64 12.61 -6.16 5.37
N VAL A 65 11.36 -6.58 5.18
CA VAL A 65 10.94 -7.95 5.45
C VAL A 65 11.19 -8.81 4.21
N ALA A 66 12.05 -9.82 4.35
CA ALA A 66 12.22 -10.84 3.32
C ALA A 66 10.93 -11.67 3.21
N CYS A 67 10.30 -11.68 2.02
CA CYS A 67 9.04 -12.37 1.80
C CYS A 67 9.02 -13.10 0.45
N GLU A 68 8.35 -14.24 0.44
CA GLU A 68 8.02 -14.99 -0.79
C GLU A 68 6.65 -14.59 -1.34
N VAL A 69 5.76 -14.14 -0.45
CA VAL A 69 4.38 -13.72 -0.72
C VAL A 69 4.08 -12.49 0.13
N SER A 70 3.33 -11.56 -0.43
CA SER A 70 2.82 -10.37 0.25
C SER A 70 1.38 -10.12 -0.20
N GLY A 71 0.66 -9.27 0.54
CA GLY A 71 -0.78 -9.09 0.33
C GLY A 71 -1.38 -7.86 0.98
N VAL A 72 -2.65 -7.61 0.65
CA VAL A 72 -3.50 -6.58 1.26
C VAL A 72 -4.70 -7.28 1.90
N LEU A 73 -5.06 -6.81 3.10
CA LEU A 73 -6.21 -7.29 3.87
C LEU A 73 -7.18 -6.14 4.09
N PHE A 74 -8.43 -6.33 3.67
CA PHE A 74 -9.55 -5.49 4.08
C PHE A 74 -10.40 -6.25 5.09
N THR A 75 -10.51 -5.74 6.31
CA THR A 75 -11.34 -6.34 7.38
C THR A 75 -12.81 -5.95 7.33
N CYS A 76 -13.18 -5.18 6.31
CA CYS A 76 -14.52 -4.72 5.99
C CYS A 76 -14.59 -4.63 4.46
N ASP A 77 -15.67 -5.08 3.85
CA ASP A 77 -15.81 -5.03 2.39
C ASP A 77 -15.74 -3.57 1.90
N PRO A 78 -14.73 -3.18 1.10
CA PRO A 78 -14.53 -1.79 0.69
C PRO A 78 -15.63 -1.29 -0.26
N LEU A 79 -16.41 -2.18 -0.89
CA LEU A 79 -17.51 -1.80 -1.78
C LEU A 79 -18.83 -1.59 -1.03
N THR A 80 -19.10 -2.43 -0.03
CA THR A 80 -20.39 -2.44 0.68
C THR A 80 -20.32 -1.92 2.11
N SER A 81 -19.11 -1.66 2.62
CA SER A 81 -18.85 -1.36 4.04
C SER A 81 -19.36 -2.44 5.00
N ASN A 82 -19.51 -3.69 4.54
CA ASN A 82 -19.95 -4.80 5.37
C ASN A 82 -18.78 -5.30 6.25
N PRO A 83 -18.82 -5.13 7.57
CA PRO A 83 -17.75 -5.58 8.46
C PRO A 83 -17.74 -7.10 8.64
N SER A 84 -18.77 -7.82 8.23
CA SER A 84 -18.77 -9.28 8.29
C SER A 84 -18.05 -9.93 7.11
N LYS A 85 -17.53 -9.14 6.16
CA LYS A 85 -16.75 -9.64 5.02
C LYS A 85 -15.30 -9.17 5.11
N ILE A 86 -14.39 -10.13 4.96
CA ILE A 86 -12.95 -9.92 4.92
C ILE A 86 -12.46 -10.29 3.53
N THR A 87 -11.67 -9.44 2.90
CA THR A 87 -11.03 -9.72 1.60
C THR A 87 -9.52 -9.72 1.77
N ILE A 88 -8.87 -10.78 1.31
CA ILE A 88 -7.42 -10.91 1.28
C ILE A 88 -6.99 -11.03 -0.17
N THR A 89 -6.07 -10.18 -0.61
CA THR A 89 -5.37 -10.35 -1.89
C THR A 89 -3.90 -10.63 -1.64
N ALA A 90 -3.30 -11.55 -2.41
CA ALA A 90 -1.88 -11.84 -2.28
C ALA A 90 -1.19 -12.15 -3.61
N ASN A 91 0.09 -11.79 -3.70
CA ASN A 91 0.93 -12.08 -4.85
C ASN A 91 2.35 -12.47 -4.39
N TYR A 92 3.13 -13.05 -5.30
CA TYR A 92 4.52 -13.39 -5.03
C TYR A 92 5.40 -12.14 -4.91
N GLY A 93 6.43 -12.24 -4.09
CA GLY A 93 7.42 -11.18 -3.86
C GLY A 93 6.91 -10.05 -2.95
N LEU A 94 7.50 -8.87 -3.11
CA LEU A 94 7.27 -7.70 -2.27
C LEU A 94 5.86 -7.11 -2.44
N GLY A 95 5.35 -6.45 -1.40
CA GLY A 95 3.98 -5.88 -1.35
C GLY A 95 3.64 -4.96 -2.51
N GLU A 96 4.65 -4.33 -3.12
CA GLU A 96 4.50 -3.51 -4.31
C GLU A 96 3.89 -4.28 -5.49
N SER A 97 4.10 -5.59 -5.60
CA SER A 97 3.50 -6.42 -6.66
C SER A 97 1.97 -6.51 -6.56
N VAL A 98 1.40 -6.30 -5.37
CA VAL A 98 -0.04 -6.28 -5.14
C VAL A 98 -0.60 -4.86 -5.32
N VAL A 99 0.15 -3.85 -4.86
CA VAL A 99 -0.31 -2.45 -4.87
C VAL A 99 -0.18 -1.79 -6.24
N SER A 100 0.82 -2.18 -7.04
CA SER A 100 1.05 -1.64 -8.39
C SER A 100 0.06 -2.13 -9.45
N GLY A 101 -0.71 -3.18 -9.17
CA GLY A 101 -1.58 -3.84 -10.16
C GLY A 101 -0.83 -4.51 -11.31
N SER A 102 0.49 -4.74 -11.16
CA SER A 102 1.35 -5.33 -12.19
C SER A 102 1.08 -6.81 -12.47
N ALA A 103 0.32 -7.49 -11.61
CA ALA A 103 -0.15 -8.85 -11.81
C ALA A 103 -1.48 -9.08 -11.07
N GLU A 104 -2.25 -10.07 -11.53
CA GLU A 104 -3.51 -10.46 -10.89
C GLU A 104 -3.22 -11.27 -9.62
N PRO A 105 -3.59 -10.78 -8.42
CA PRO A 105 -3.34 -11.49 -7.17
C PRO A 105 -4.34 -12.63 -6.97
N ASP A 106 -3.97 -13.60 -6.15
CA ASP A 106 -4.98 -14.50 -5.56
C ASP A 106 -5.88 -13.69 -4.64
N THR A 107 -7.18 -14.03 -4.61
CA THR A 107 -8.18 -13.36 -3.78
C THR A 107 -8.97 -14.38 -2.97
N TRP A 108 -9.05 -14.16 -1.66
CA TRP A 108 -9.91 -14.92 -0.75
C TRP A 108 -10.92 -13.98 -0.11
N VAL A 109 -12.18 -14.40 -0.08
CA VAL A 109 -13.24 -13.70 0.66
C VAL A 109 -13.66 -14.59 1.82
N LEU A 110 -13.65 -14.04 3.03
CA LEU A 110 -14.06 -14.73 4.24
C LEU A 110 -15.27 -14.03 4.88
N GLN A 111 -16.13 -14.83 5.51
CA GLN A 111 -17.20 -14.37 6.38
C GLN A 111 -16.70 -14.36 7.81
N ARG A 112 -16.83 -13.23 8.49
CA ARG A 112 -16.61 -13.08 9.93
C ARG A 112 -17.96 -13.11 10.65
N GLU A 113 -18.04 -13.97 11.65
CA GLU A 113 -19.11 -14.02 12.64
C GLU A 113 -18.52 -13.76 14.03
N ASP A 114 -19.33 -13.26 14.97
CA ASP A 114 -18.83 -12.82 16.28
C ASP A 114 -18.19 -13.97 17.05
N ASN A 115 -16.95 -13.73 17.54
CA ASN A 115 -16.16 -14.68 18.34
C ASN A 115 -15.80 -16.01 17.67
N GLU A 116 -15.96 -16.11 16.34
CA GLU A 116 -15.60 -17.31 15.59
C GLU A 116 -14.42 -17.06 14.64
N ARG A 117 -13.80 -18.16 14.19
CA ARG A 117 -12.79 -18.11 13.13
C ARG A 117 -13.48 -17.73 11.81
N PRO A 118 -12.94 -16.79 11.03
CA PRO A 118 -13.51 -16.45 9.73
C PRO A 118 -13.64 -17.69 8.82
N GLN A 119 -14.79 -17.84 8.18
CA GLN A 119 -15.07 -18.95 7.27
C GLN A 119 -14.78 -18.53 5.83
N LEU A 120 -14.11 -19.38 5.05
CA LEU A 120 -13.82 -19.10 3.65
C LEU A 120 -15.10 -19.19 2.81
N LEU A 121 -15.45 -18.11 2.11
CA LEU A 121 -16.58 -18.08 1.18
C LEU A 121 -16.15 -18.40 -0.24
N THR A 122 -15.15 -17.68 -0.75
CA THR A 122 -14.69 -17.83 -2.14
C THR A 122 -13.17 -17.73 -2.25
N THR A 123 -12.66 -18.35 -3.30
CA THR A 123 -11.25 -18.26 -3.71
C THR A 123 -11.21 -18.00 -5.21
N ALA A 124 -10.41 -17.02 -5.62
CA ALA A 124 -10.04 -16.78 -7.01
C ALA A 124 -8.52 -16.81 -7.10
N ILE A 125 -7.99 -17.61 -8.02
CA ILE A 125 -6.54 -17.71 -8.25
C ILE A 125 -6.17 -16.77 -9.38
N GLY A 126 -5.26 -15.84 -9.12
CA GLY A 126 -4.83 -14.83 -10.08
C GLY A 126 -3.73 -15.34 -11.01
N ASN A 127 -3.60 -14.70 -12.17
CA ASN A 127 -2.52 -14.98 -13.12
C ASN A 127 -1.19 -14.33 -12.68
N LYS A 128 -0.38 -15.08 -11.92
CA LYS A 128 0.86 -14.61 -11.30
C LYS A 128 2.11 -15.05 -12.08
N GLN A 129 2.40 -14.40 -13.21
CA GLN A 129 3.50 -14.81 -14.10
C GLN A 129 4.89 -14.27 -13.70
N HIS A 130 4.97 -13.21 -12.90
CA HIS A 130 6.23 -12.53 -12.55
C HIS A 130 6.45 -12.48 -11.03
N LYS A 131 7.69 -12.74 -10.59
CA LYS A 131 8.15 -12.54 -9.21
C LYS A 131 9.02 -11.29 -9.14
N ASN A 132 8.56 -10.24 -8.46
CA ASN A 132 9.37 -9.05 -8.22
C ASN A 132 10.26 -9.30 -6.99
N TYR A 133 11.49 -9.78 -7.23
CA TYR A 133 12.55 -9.78 -6.23
C TYR A 133 13.42 -8.54 -6.46
N HIS A 134 13.58 -7.69 -5.45
CA HIS A 134 14.77 -6.83 -5.41
C HIS A 134 15.91 -7.68 -4.86
N ALA A 135 16.99 -7.79 -5.65
CA ALA A 135 18.18 -8.57 -5.31
C ALA A 135 18.78 -8.09 -3.97
N ARG A 136 19.27 -9.05 -3.19
CA ARG A 136 20.00 -8.82 -1.93
C ARG A 136 21.25 -7.99 -2.16
#